data_AF-A0ABD7Z440-F1
#
_entry.id   AF-A0ABD7Z440-F1
#
_cell.length_a   1.000
_cell.length_b   1.000
_cell.length_c   1.000
_cell.angle_alpha   90.00
_cell.angle_beta   90.00
_cell.angle_gamma   90.00
#
_symmetry.space_group_name_H-M   'P 1'
#
loop_
_entity.id
_entity.type
_entity.pdbx_description
1 polymer ?
#
loop_
_entity_poly.entity_id
_entity_poly.type
_entity_poly.pdbx_seq_one_letter_code
_entity_poly.pdbx_strand_id
1 'polypeptide(L)'
;MIIEDLNINWKADGLSTYDWPAMDKNGKIAIMVNESWGDLPKALLSNDNAKSLLNPFFEHIYEGLDEYSQYSYNKHGQTILDLYTNNYTDLKKRKDVEKSVAKLSKQKVLLDEGLSAKKGVFVYYGFLDYEENYFLVDYIGKIKTGDYYRSYLPTIYASIEDLPKELWPVIVVSDTVDFTKDRIFDNDKISEYFPRMFS
;
A
#
# COMPACT_ATOMS: atom_id res chain seq x y z
N MET A 1 6.46 -14.38 -6.56
CA MET A 1 6.21 -14.43 -5.11
C MET A 1 5.70 -15.83 -4.76
N ILE A 2 6.40 -16.58 -3.92
CA ILE A 2 5.94 -17.92 -3.48
C ILE A 2 5.05 -17.66 -2.27
N ILE A 3 3.72 -17.78 -2.45
CA ILE A 3 2.72 -17.53 -1.39
C ILE A 3 2.70 -18.66 -0.33
N GLU A 4 3.40 -19.78 -0.59
CA GLU A 4 3.32 -21.01 0.22
C GLU A 4 3.77 -20.84 1.68
N ASP A 5 4.61 -19.83 1.98
CA ASP A 5 5.08 -19.57 3.35
C ASP A 5 4.12 -18.68 4.16
N LEU A 6 3.09 -18.11 3.53
CA LEU A 6 2.19 -17.16 4.17
C LEU A 6 1.13 -17.88 5.02
N ASN A 7 1.30 -17.85 6.34
CA ASN A 7 0.41 -18.50 7.32
C ASN A 7 0.16 -17.62 8.55
N ILE A 8 -0.71 -18.04 9.46
CA ILE A 8 -1.12 -17.26 10.64
C ILE A 8 0.03 -16.90 11.61
N ASN A 9 1.13 -17.63 11.55
CA ASN A 9 2.33 -17.38 12.35
C ASN A 9 3.42 -16.62 11.57
N TRP A 10 3.13 -16.21 10.33
CA TRP A 10 4.05 -15.41 9.53
C TRP A 10 4.40 -14.12 10.26
N LYS A 11 5.67 -13.73 10.14
CA LYS A 11 6.20 -12.48 10.64
C LYS A 11 7.24 -11.98 9.64
N ALA A 12 7.39 -10.67 9.59
CA ALA A 12 8.49 -10.04 8.89
C ALA A 12 9.85 -10.60 9.37
N ASP A 13 10.70 -10.94 8.41
CA ASP A 13 12.04 -11.51 8.62
C ASP A 13 13.14 -10.70 7.93
N GLY A 14 12.79 -9.59 7.25
CA GLY A 14 13.70 -8.79 6.45
C GLY A 14 14.11 -9.42 5.11
N LEU A 15 13.57 -10.60 4.76
CA LEU A 15 13.88 -11.33 3.54
C LEU A 15 12.69 -11.43 2.58
N SER A 16 11.48 -11.55 3.11
CA SER A 16 10.28 -11.80 2.33
C SER A 16 9.36 -10.57 2.25
N THR A 17 8.98 -10.17 1.03
CA THR A 17 8.04 -9.07 0.79
C THR A 17 6.64 -9.58 0.46
N TYR A 18 5.63 -9.08 1.18
CA TYR A 18 4.21 -9.35 0.90
C TYR A 18 3.38 -8.09 1.01
N ASP A 19 3.12 -7.45 -0.13
CA ASP A 19 2.22 -6.31 -0.18
C ASP A 19 0.78 -6.79 -0.01
N TRP A 20 -0.10 -5.92 0.48
CA TRP A 20 -1.50 -6.28 0.67
C TRP A 20 -2.45 -5.10 0.46
N PRO A 21 -3.66 -5.33 -0.06
CA PRO A 21 -4.65 -4.28 -0.24
C PRO A 21 -5.55 -4.10 0.98
N ALA A 22 -5.88 -2.85 1.26
CA ALA A 22 -6.70 -2.45 2.40
C ALA A 22 -7.84 -1.52 1.99
N MET A 23 -8.92 -1.52 2.76
CA MET A 23 -10.04 -0.60 2.61
C MET A 23 -10.34 0.12 3.92
N ASP A 24 -10.47 1.45 3.89
CA ASP A 24 -10.84 2.26 5.05
C ASP A 24 -12.35 2.22 5.33
N LYS A 25 -12.77 2.81 6.45
CA LYS A 25 -14.19 2.87 6.85
C LYS A 25 -15.11 3.61 5.88
N ASN A 26 -14.54 4.34 4.92
CA ASN A 26 -15.27 5.10 3.91
C ASN A 26 -15.23 4.41 2.54
N GLY A 27 -14.73 3.17 2.45
CA GLY A 27 -14.62 2.43 1.20
C GLY A 27 -13.46 2.83 0.31
N LYS A 28 -12.49 3.62 0.79
CA LYS A 28 -11.30 4.00 0.00
C LYS A 28 -10.25 2.90 0.06
N ILE A 29 -9.56 2.66 -1.04
CA ILE A 29 -8.57 1.58 -1.17
C ILE A 29 -7.14 2.09 -0.96
N ALA A 30 -6.32 1.31 -0.24
CA ALA A 30 -4.89 1.50 -0.09
C ALA A 30 -4.11 0.25 -0.49
N ILE A 31 -2.88 0.45 -0.95
CA ILE A 31 -1.87 -0.58 -1.10
C ILE A 31 -0.85 -0.41 0.02
N MET A 32 -0.61 -1.49 0.74
CA MET A 32 0.29 -1.55 1.88
C MET A 32 1.56 -2.28 1.43
N VAL A 33 2.57 -1.51 1.02
CA VAL A 33 3.88 -2.02 0.59
C VAL A 33 4.67 -2.40 1.82
N ASN A 34 4.97 -3.69 1.99
CA ASN A 34 5.44 -4.23 3.26
C ASN A 34 6.92 -4.00 3.55
N GLU A 35 7.73 -3.88 2.49
CA GLU A 35 9.20 -3.67 2.57
C GLU A 35 9.93 -4.73 3.42
N SER A 36 9.39 -5.93 3.56
CA SER A 36 9.92 -7.05 4.36
C SER A 36 9.91 -6.84 5.89
N TRP A 37 9.37 -5.73 6.38
CA TRP A 37 9.37 -5.37 7.80
C TRP A 37 8.00 -5.13 8.41
N GLY A 38 7.00 -4.84 7.57
CA GLY A 38 5.63 -4.68 8.06
C GLY A 38 5.01 -6.00 8.53
N ASP A 39 4.09 -5.92 9.47
CA ASP A 39 3.21 -7.01 9.82
C ASP A 39 2.03 -7.06 8.85
N LEU A 40 1.53 -8.26 8.59
CA LEU A 40 0.33 -8.48 7.81
C LEU A 40 -0.88 -8.69 8.73
N PRO A 41 -2.09 -8.29 8.31
CA PRO A 41 -3.30 -8.54 9.09
C PRO A 41 -3.54 -10.04 9.29
N LYS A 42 -3.82 -10.46 10.54
CA LYS A 42 -4.17 -11.86 10.86
C LYS A 42 -5.38 -12.36 10.09
N ALA A 43 -6.32 -11.48 9.74
CA ALA A 43 -7.46 -11.82 8.90
C ALA A 43 -7.05 -12.32 7.51
N LEU A 44 -6.04 -11.69 6.89
CA LEU A 44 -5.45 -12.12 5.63
C LEU A 44 -4.70 -13.44 5.80
N LEU A 45 -3.84 -13.53 6.82
CA LEU A 45 -3.01 -14.72 7.07
C LEU A 45 -3.83 -15.99 7.36
N SER A 46 -5.03 -15.83 7.92
CA SER A 46 -5.96 -16.92 8.24
C SER A 46 -6.87 -17.35 7.08
N ASN A 47 -6.80 -16.67 5.92
CA ASN A 47 -7.75 -16.88 4.82
C ASN A 47 -7.01 -17.35 3.56
N ASP A 48 -7.05 -18.67 3.30
CA ASP A 48 -6.36 -19.27 2.16
C ASP A 48 -6.83 -18.74 0.79
N ASN A 49 -8.12 -18.44 0.66
CA ASN A 49 -8.66 -17.85 -0.56
C ASN A 49 -8.16 -16.41 -0.78
N ALA A 50 -8.06 -15.60 0.28
CA ALA A 50 -7.50 -14.27 0.16
C ALA A 50 -6.02 -14.32 -0.24
N LYS A 51 -5.24 -15.22 0.39
CA LYS A 51 -3.82 -15.39 0.09
C LYS A 51 -3.59 -15.80 -1.37
N SER A 52 -4.38 -16.72 -1.92
CA SER A 52 -4.26 -17.13 -3.33
C SER A 52 -4.59 -16.00 -4.31
N LEU A 53 -5.37 -15.01 -3.89
CA LEU A 53 -5.76 -13.85 -4.68
C LEU A 53 -4.78 -12.67 -4.61
N LEU A 54 -3.75 -12.70 -3.76
CA LEU A 54 -2.76 -11.62 -3.66
C LEU A 54 -2.03 -11.40 -4.99
N ASN A 55 -1.46 -12.45 -5.59
CA ASN A 55 -0.77 -12.32 -6.88
C ASN A 55 -1.71 -11.84 -8.00
N PRO A 56 -2.90 -12.45 -8.22
CA PRO A 56 -3.87 -11.93 -9.20
C PRO A 56 -4.25 -10.47 -8.97
N PHE A 57 -4.45 -10.06 -7.71
CA PHE A 57 -4.77 -8.68 -7.37
C PHE A 57 -3.65 -7.72 -7.79
N PHE A 58 -2.40 -8.07 -7.50
CA PHE A 58 -1.26 -7.21 -7.83
C PHE A 58 -0.95 -7.17 -9.33
N GLU A 59 -1.09 -8.29 -10.04
CA GLU A 59 -1.04 -8.28 -11.50
C GLU A 59 -2.11 -7.33 -12.06
N HIS A 60 -3.35 -7.39 -11.57
CA HIS A 60 -4.42 -6.52 -12.02
C HIS A 60 -4.13 -5.03 -11.73
N ILE A 61 -3.77 -4.70 -10.48
CA ILE A 61 -3.58 -3.31 -10.07
C ILE A 61 -2.40 -2.66 -10.79
N TYR A 62 -1.34 -3.43 -11.10
CA TYR A 62 -0.17 -2.97 -11.85
C TYR A 62 -0.31 -3.08 -13.38
N GLU A 63 -1.51 -3.42 -13.88
CA GLU A 63 -1.77 -3.60 -15.33
C GLU A 63 -0.87 -4.68 -15.97
N GLY A 64 -0.58 -5.73 -15.21
CA GLY A 64 -0.02 -6.98 -15.70
C GLY A 64 -0.94 -7.65 -16.72
N LEU A 65 -0.38 -8.60 -17.48
CA LEU A 65 -1.14 -9.40 -18.44
C LEU A 65 -1.80 -10.57 -17.71
N ASP A 66 -2.97 -10.34 -17.13
CA ASP A 66 -3.76 -11.32 -16.40
C ASP A 66 -5.17 -11.53 -17.00
N GLU A 67 -5.95 -12.41 -16.38
CA GLU A 67 -7.35 -12.68 -16.76
C GLU A 67 -8.30 -11.47 -16.55
N TYR A 68 -7.86 -10.47 -15.79
CA TYR A 68 -8.60 -9.26 -15.48
C TYR A 68 -8.19 -8.05 -16.33
N SER A 69 -7.26 -8.21 -17.27
CA SER A 69 -6.70 -7.12 -18.09
C SER A 69 -7.77 -6.26 -18.79
N GLN A 70 -8.90 -6.88 -19.16
CA GLN A 70 -10.05 -6.23 -19.79
C GLN A 70 -10.82 -5.26 -18.87
N TYR A 71 -10.63 -5.36 -17.56
CA TYR A 71 -11.24 -4.52 -16.54
C TYR A 71 -10.32 -3.40 -16.05
N SER A 72 -9.19 -3.15 -16.74
CA SER A 72 -8.29 -2.05 -16.38
C SER A 72 -9.02 -0.70 -16.46
N TYR A 73 -8.81 0.13 -15.44
CA TYR A 73 -9.35 1.48 -15.36
C TYR A 73 -8.25 2.51 -15.09
N ASN A 74 -8.56 3.77 -15.40
CA ASN A 74 -7.71 4.91 -15.10
C ASN A 74 -8.55 6.05 -14.51
N LYS A 75 -8.24 6.47 -13.28
CA LYS A 75 -8.90 7.56 -12.57
C LYS A 75 -8.55 8.93 -13.13
N HIS A 76 -7.48 9.05 -13.91
CA HIS A 76 -6.97 10.31 -14.45
C HIS A 76 -6.74 11.38 -13.38
N GLY A 77 -6.34 10.95 -12.18
CA GLY A 77 -6.04 11.81 -11.04
C GLY A 77 -4.58 12.28 -11.02
N GLN A 78 -4.17 12.76 -9.85
CA GLN A 78 -2.80 13.14 -9.54
C GLN A 78 -2.34 12.44 -8.27
N THR A 79 -1.03 12.21 -8.18
CA THR A 79 -0.38 11.74 -6.96
C THR A 79 0.10 12.93 -6.16
N ILE A 80 -0.33 13.01 -4.91
CA ILE A 80 0.19 13.95 -3.94
C ILE A 80 1.17 13.20 -3.05
N LEU A 81 2.40 13.73 -2.95
CA LEU A 81 3.41 13.27 -1.99
C LEU A 81 3.00 13.70 -0.59
N ASP A 82 3.01 12.78 0.36
CA ASP A 82 2.77 13.06 1.77
C ASP A 82 4.08 12.95 2.57
N LEU A 83 4.28 11.82 3.26
CA LEU A 83 5.51 11.50 3.97
C LEU A 83 6.47 10.77 3.04
N TYR A 84 7.77 10.91 3.29
CA TYR A 84 8.77 10.17 2.54
C TYR A 84 10.04 10.02 3.37
N THR A 85 10.80 8.97 3.09
CA THR A 85 12.11 8.77 3.71
C THR A 85 13.14 9.70 3.09
N ASN A 86 14.18 10.02 3.84
CA ASN A 86 15.34 10.80 3.36
C ASN A 86 16.18 10.11 2.26
N ASN A 87 15.71 9.00 1.67
CA ASN A 87 16.34 8.30 0.54
C ASN A 87 16.39 9.09 -0.76
N TYR A 88 15.67 10.19 -0.86
CA TYR A 88 15.85 11.16 -1.94
C TYR A 88 17.10 12.02 -1.69
N THR A 89 18.23 11.40 -1.37
CA THR A 89 19.46 12.03 -0.88
C THR A 89 20.01 13.10 -1.83
N ASP A 90 19.75 12.97 -3.13
CA ASP A 90 20.11 13.96 -4.16
C ASP A 90 19.16 15.17 -4.23
N LEU A 91 17.93 15.03 -3.72
CA LEU A 91 16.87 16.05 -3.77
C LEU A 91 16.74 16.74 -2.40
N LYS A 92 17.49 17.82 -2.22
CA LYS A 92 17.56 18.56 -0.94
C LYS A 92 16.28 19.30 -0.56
N LYS A 93 15.30 19.43 -1.46
CA LYS A 93 14.07 20.21 -1.24
C LYS A 93 12.84 19.38 -1.57
N ARG A 94 11.83 19.43 -0.69
CA ARG A 94 10.52 18.78 -0.89
C ARG A 94 9.94 19.03 -2.29
N LYS A 95 9.98 20.27 -2.76
CA LYS A 95 9.47 20.65 -4.09
C LYS A 95 10.12 19.87 -5.25
N ASP A 96 11.37 19.47 -5.11
CA ASP A 96 12.05 18.70 -6.15
C ASP A 96 11.68 17.21 -6.08
N VAL A 97 11.43 16.67 -4.87
CA VAL A 97 10.83 15.34 -4.67
C VAL A 97 9.42 15.30 -5.26
N GLU A 98 8.58 16.29 -4.97
CA GLU A 98 7.22 16.42 -5.52
C GLU A 98 7.21 16.46 -7.06
N LYS A 99 8.15 17.19 -7.69
CA LYS A 99 8.31 17.18 -9.15
C LYS A 99 8.73 15.80 -9.67
N SER A 100 9.61 15.10 -8.96
CA SER A 100 10.03 13.75 -9.33
C SER A 100 8.82 12.81 -9.31
N VAL A 101 8.07 12.78 -8.20
CA VAL A 101 6.83 11.99 -8.06
C VAL A 101 5.81 12.35 -9.13
N ALA A 102 5.60 13.63 -9.41
CA ALA A 102 4.69 14.08 -10.47
C ALA A 102 5.14 13.67 -11.89
N LYS A 103 6.44 13.46 -12.11
CA LYS A 103 6.98 12.94 -13.36
C LYS A 103 6.84 11.42 -13.43
N LEU A 104 7.21 10.70 -12.36
CA LEU A 104 7.14 9.24 -12.26
C LEU A 104 5.71 8.73 -12.38
N SER A 105 4.76 9.40 -11.72
CA SER A 105 3.33 9.06 -11.78
C SER A 105 2.70 9.09 -13.18
N LYS A 106 3.33 9.80 -14.13
CA LYS A 106 2.87 9.94 -15.51
C LYS A 106 3.55 8.98 -16.48
N GLN A 107 4.50 8.17 -16.02
CA GLN A 107 5.16 7.20 -16.90
C GLN A 107 4.17 6.19 -17.48
N LYS A 108 4.50 5.59 -18.62
CA LYS A 108 3.66 4.56 -19.24
C LYS A 108 3.61 3.32 -18.35
N VAL A 109 4.78 2.84 -17.91
CA VAL A 109 4.90 1.76 -16.91
C VAL A 109 4.29 2.24 -15.60
N LEU A 110 3.46 1.40 -14.98
CA LEU A 110 2.87 1.72 -13.69
C LEU A 110 3.89 1.43 -12.59
N LEU A 111 4.40 2.50 -11.97
CA LEU A 111 5.18 2.46 -10.75
C LEU A 111 4.27 2.84 -9.57
N ASP A 112 4.76 2.69 -8.34
CA ASP A 112 4.00 3.01 -7.13
C ASP A 112 3.55 4.47 -7.10
N GLU A 113 4.39 5.41 -7.55
CA GLU A 113 4.00 6.82 -7.68
C GLU A 113 2.82 7.00 -8.63
N GLY A 114 2.65 6.11 -9.60
CA GLY A 114 1.55 6.11 -10.56
C GLY A 114 0.26 5.49 -10.04
N LEU A 115 0.32 4.63 -9.02
CA LEU A 115 -0.86 3.96 -8.46
C LEU A 115 -1.89 4.97 -7.95
N SER A 116 -1.48 5.99 -7.19
CA SER A 116 -2.41 7.01 -6.70
C SER A 116 -3.04 7.82 -7.83
N ALA A 117 -2.28 8.26 -8.83
CA ALA A 117 -2.81 9.04 -9.93
C ALA A 117 -3.75 8.23 -10.84
N LYS A 118 -3.37 7.00 -11.19
CA LYS A 118 -4.04 6.21 -12.21
C LYS A 118 -5.06 5.24 -11.64
N LYS A 119 -4.81 4.65 -10.48
CA LYS A 119 -5.73 3.71 -9.83
C LYS A 119 -6.52 4.36 -8.71
N GLY A 120 -6.11 5.52 -8.20
CA GLY A 120 -6.86 6.22 -7.15
C GLY A 120 -6.70 5.61 -5.77
N VAL A 121 -5.65 4.82 -5.57
CA VAL A 121 -5.35 4.15 -4.30
C VAL A 121 -4.38 4.98 -3.46
N PHE A 122 -4.49 4.89 -2.15
CA PHE A 122 -3.42 5.34 -1.25
C PHE A 122 -2.25 4.35 -1.31
N VAL A 123 -1.03 4.81 -1.07
CA VAL A 123 0.14 3.93 -0.94
C VAL A 123 0.81 4.19 0.40
N TYR A 124 0.91 3.13 1.20
CA TYR A 124 1.64 3.11 2.45
C TYR A 124 2.87 2.22 2.30
N TYR A 125 4.00 2.62 2.86
CA TYR A 125 5.21 1.81 2.90
C TYR A 125 5.53 1.42 4.34
N GLY A 126 5.96 0.18 4.54
CA GLY A 126 6.63 -0.25 5.75
C GLY A 126 7.91 0.55 5.93
N PHE A 127 8.07 1.15 7.10
CA PHE A 127 9.26 1.92 7.41
C PHE A 127 10.45 0.99 7.59
N LEU A 128 11.49 1.22 6.80
CA LEU A 128 12.77 0.51 6.90
C LEU A 128 13.79 1.40 7.61
N ASP A 129 14.33 0.92 8.72
CA ASP A 129 15.49 1.53 9.37
C ASP A 129 16.63 0.51 9.49
N TYR A 130 17.56 0.56 8.53
CA TYR A 130 18.70 -0.37 8.49
C TYR A 130 19.82 0.07 9.44
N GLU A 131 19.91 1.37 9.80
CA GLU A 131 21.09 1.96 10.47
C GLU A 131 20.83 3.22 11.33
N GLU A 132 19.59 3.48 11.78
CA GLU A 132 19.18 4.71 12.50
C GLU A 132 19.38 6.02 11.72
N ASN A 133 19.64 5.92 10.42
CA ASN A 133 19.85 7.07 9.53
C ASN A 133 18.59 7.44 8.75
N TYR A 134 17.54 6.63 8.86
CA TYR A 134 16.28 6.84 8.16
C TYR A 134 15.32 7.64 9.03
N PHE A 135 14.68 8.63 8.42
CA PHE A 135 13.59 9.35 9.06
C PHE A 135 12.56 9.78 8.03
N LEU A 136 11.32 9.96 8.50
CA LEU A 136 10.26 10.52 7.68
C LEU A 136 10.34 12.04 7.68
N VAL A 137 10.49 12.60 6.49
CA VAL A 137 10.39 14.04 6.28
C VAL A 137 8.95 14.49 6.58
N ASP A 138 8.81 15.62 7.29
CA ASP A 138 7.54 16.21 7.70
C ASP A 138 6.68 15.36 8.67
N TYR A 139 7.34 14.47 9.41
CA TYR A 139 6.76 13.76 10.56
C TYR A 139 7.50 14.12 11.85
N ILE A 140 6.75 14.59 12.85
CA ILE A 140 7.25 14.87 14.19
C ILE A 140 6.61 13.86 15.13
N GLY A 141 7.30 12.75 15.34
CA GLY A 141 6.83 11.66 16.19
C GLY A 141 7.80 10.50 16.22
N LYS A 142 7.49 9.50 17.03
CA LYS A 142 8.23 8.23 17.00
C LYS A 142 7.73 7.40 15.82
N ILE A 143 8.67 6.75 15.16
CA ILE A 143 8.43 5.71 14.17
C ILE A 143 9.41 4.57 14.45
N LYS A 144 9.00 3.34 14.18
CA LYS A 144 9.86 2.15 14.28
C LYS A 144 9.81 1.36 12.98
N THR A 145 10.82 0.51 12.77
CA THR A 145 10.86 -0.44 11.67
C THR A 145 9.56 -1.25 11.60
N GLY A 146 8.99 -1.34 10.40
CA GLY A 146 7.72 -2.01 10.12
C GLY A 146 6.48 -1.11 10.19
N ASP A 147 6.53 0.05 10.86
CA ASP A 147 5.40 0.98 10.88
C ASP A 147 5.04 1.40 9.45
N TYR A 148 3.76 1.37 9.09
CA TYR A 148 3.33 1.77 7.75
C TYR A 148 3.08 3.27 7.70
N TYR A 149 3.72 4.00 6.79
CA TYR A 149 3.50 5.44 6.59
C TYR A 149 2.91 5.74 5.22
N ARG A 150 2.00 6.71 5.15
CA ARG A 150 1.35 7.16 3.91
C ARG A 150 2.33 7.96 3.07
N SER A 151 2.76 7.40 1.96
CA SER A 151 3.69 8.08 1.04
C SER A 151 2.94 8.83 -0.06
N TYR A 152 1.93 8.17 -0.64
CA TYR A 152 1.18 8.72 -1.77
C TYR A 152 -0.31 8.73 -1.47
N LEU A 153 -0.95 9.85 -1.80
CA LEU A 153 -2.41 9.98 -1.77
C LEU A 153 -2.96 10.45 -3.12
N PRO A 154 -4.11 9.88 -3.53
CA PRO A 154 -4.74 10.20 -4.79
C PRO A 154 -5.62 11.46 -4.67
N THR A 155 -5.84 12.18 -5.77
CA THR A 155 -6.86 13.24 -5.85
C THR A 155 -8.25 12.71 -6.20
N ILE A 156 -8.34 11.51 -6.75
CA ILE A 156 -9.59 10.82 -7.10
C ILE A 156 -9.52 9.43 -6.50
N TYR A 157 -10.45 9.11 -5.61
CA TYR A 157 -10.39 7.88 -4.82
C TYR A 157 -10.93 6.67 -5.59
N ALA A 158 -10.24 5.54 -5.42
CA ALA A 158 -10.74 4.22 -5.74
C ALA A 158 -11.66 3.71 -4.65
N SER A 159 -12.56 2.84 -5.06
CA SER A 159 -13.49 2.09 -4.25
C SER A 159 -13.49 0.62 -4.67
N ILE A 160 -14.16 -0.23 -3.91
CA ILE A 160 -14.27 -1.65 -4.22
C ILE A 160 -14.93 -1.88 -5.60
N GLU A 161 -15.83 -0.98 -6.01
CA GLU A 161 -16.53 -1.02 -7.30
C GLU A 161 -15.63 -0.80 -8.52
N ASP A 162 -14.42 -0.27 -8.33
CA ASP A 162 -13.43 -0.13 -9.39
C ASP A 162 -12.66 -1.45 -9.64
N LEU A 163 -12.81 -2.43 -8.75
CA LEU A 163 -12.12 -3.72 -8.82
C LEU A 163 -13.07 -4.83 -9.33
N PRO A 164 -12.57 -5.81 -10.09
CA PRO A 164 -13.29 -7.05 -10.37
C PRO A 164 -13.78 -7.72 -9.08
N LYS A 165 -15.02 -8.22 -9.10
CA LYS A 165 -15.67 -8.81 -7.91
C LYS A 165 -14.95 -10.04 -7.38
N GLU A 166 -14.32 -10.78 -8.27
CA GLU A 166 -13.53 -11.96 -8.01
C GLU A 166 -12.30 -11.64 -7.15
N LEU A 167 -11.81 -10.40 -7.20
CA LEU A 167 -10.68 -9.93 -6.41
C LEU A 167 -11.09 -9.31 -5.07
N TRP A 168 -12.36 -9.02 -4.84
CA TRP A 168 -12.83 -8.42 -3.58
C TRP A 168 -12.43 -9.21 -2.32
N PRO A 169 -12.42 -10.56 -2.31
CA PRO A 169 -12.07 -11.32 -1.10
C PRO A 169 -10.63 -11.11 -0.58
N VAL A 170 -9.73 -10.52 -1.37
CA VAL A 170 -8.35 -10.22 -0.92
C VAL A 170 -8.27 -8.91 -0.11
N ILE A 171 -9.30 -8.08 -0.16
CA ILE A 171 -9.29 -6.76 0.48
C ILE A 171 -9.47 -6.90 2.00
N VAL A 172 -8.52 -6.37 2.77
CA VAL A 172 -8.62 -6.31 4.23
C VAL A 172 -9.30 -4.99 4.64
N VAL A 173 -10.29 -5.05 5.52
CA VAL A 173 -11.19 -3.91 5.81
C VAL A 173 -10.96 -3.38 7.22
N SER A 174 -10.94 -2.06 7.35
CA SER A 174 -10.99 -1.34 8.61
C SER A 174 -12.36 -0.72 8.86
N ASP A 175 -12.81 -0.77 10.11
CA ASP A 175 -14.01 -0.06 10.57
C ASP A 175 -13.69 1.31 11.20
N THR A 176 -12.41 1.60 11.47
CA THR A 176 -11.97 2.78 12.24
C THR A 176 -11.05 3.72 11.46
N VAL A 177 -10.19 3.16 10.61
CA VAL A 177 -9.19 3.91 9.83
C VAL A 177 -9.88 4.82 8.82
N ASP A 178 -9.31 6.00 8.61
CA ASP A 178 -9.62 6.98 7.58
C ASP A 178 -8.34 7.32 6.82
N PHE A 179 -8.17 6.77 5.62
CA PHE A 179 -6.94 6.98 4.84
C PHE A 179 -6.69 8.44 4.46
N THR A 180 -7.66 9.35 4.63
CA THR A 180 -7.44 10.79 4.41
C THR A 180 -6.83 11.47 5.62
N LYS A 181 -6.91 10.88 6.82
CA LYS A 181 -6.43 11.44 8.08
C LYS A 181 -5.26 10.67 8.67
N ASP A 182 -5.34 9.34 8.65
CA ASP A 182 -4.40 8.46 9.32
C ASP A 182 -3.16 8.25 8.46
N ARG A 183 -2.05 8.88 8.86
CA ARG A 183 -0.81 8.90 8.09
C ARG A 183 0.15 7.79 8.44
N ILE A 184 0.03 7.19 9.63
CA ILE A 184 0.95 6.17 10.14
C ILE A 184 0.16 5.10 10.88
N PHE A 185 0.53 3.84 10.69
CA PHE A 185 0.03 2.69 11.43
C PHE A 185 1.17 2.00 12.18
N ASP A 186 0.98 1.87 13.48
CA ASP A 186 1.83 1.07 14.37
C ASP A 186 1.84 -0.39 13.93
N ASN A 187 3.03 -0.93 13.64
CA ASN A 187 3.22 -2.30 13.15
C ASN A 187 2.54 -3.35 14.05
N ASP A 188 2.63 -3.18 15.37
CA ASP A 188 2.13 -4.18 16.33
C ASP A 188 0.59 -4.23 16.37
N LYS A 189 -0.08 -3.25 15.74
CA LYS A 189 -1.53 -3.05 15.77
C LYS A 189 -2.19 -3.25 14.41
N ILE A 190 -1.47 -3.73 13.41
CA ILE A 190 -2.03 -3.91 12.05
C ILE A 190 -3.31 -4.76 12.06
N SER A 191 -3.33 -5.82 12.87
CA SER A 191 -4.54 -6.65 13.01
C SER A 191 -5.68 -5.99 13.80
N GLU A 192 -5.40 -4.97 14.61
CA GLU A 192 -6.44 -4.17 15.28
C GLU A 192 -7.04 -3.15 14.31
N TYR A 193 -6.20 -2.53 13.46
CA TYR A 193 -6.66 -1.58 12.45
C TYR A 193 -7.45 -2.25 11.33
N PHE A 194 -7.03 -3.46 10.91
CA PHE A 194 -7.63 -4.18 9.78
C PHE A 194 -8.08 -5.59 10.23
N PRO A 195 -9.18 -5.70 11.00
CA PRO A 195 -9.52 -6.93 11.71
C PRO A 195 -10.19 -8.00 10.85
N ARG A 196 -10.62 -7.69 9.62
CA ARG A 196 -11.47 -8.60 8.82
C ARG A 196 -11.20 -8.49 7.33
N MET A 197 -11.51 -9.55 6.58
CA MET A 197 -11.58 -9.51 5.12
C MET A 197 -12.89 -8.86 4.67
N PHE A 198 -12.92 -8.39 3.42
CA PHE A 198 -14.15 -7.98 2.76
C PHE A 198 -15.06 -9.20 2.56
N SER A 199 -16.37 -9.01 2.77
CA SER A 199 -17.40 -10.05 2.74
C SER A 199 -18.51 -9.73 1.76
#